data_AF-A0A430EIA9-F1
#
_entry.id   AF-A0A430EIA9-F1
#
_cell.length_a   1.000
_cell.length_b   1.000
_cell.length_c   1.000
_cell.angle_alpha   90.00
_cell.angle_beta   90.00
_cell.angle_gamma   90.00
#
_symmetry.space_group_name_H-M   'P 1'
#
loop_
_entity.id
_entity.type
_entity.pdbx_description
1 polymer ?
#
loop_
_entity_poly.entity_id
_entity_poly.type
_entity_poly.pdbx_seq_one_letter_code
_entity_poly.pdbx_strand_id
1 'polypeptide(L)'
;MPVDDADFDSGSEAAEPAAPRAPQPVLRSVGPGGFIRQNPGEQAPPSTPAPPRRLVPAKPSEAIAGKTTLLDLNDKICKWPLGHPGEPDFHFCGEKVNPGFPYCVEHCGHAYQAQLPRRDRRPAPTMPFGGTPRPR
;
A
#
# COMPACT_ATOMS: atom_id res chain seq x y z
N MET A 1 -26.20 -73.76 -19.79
CA MET A 1 -26.19 -72.28 -19.91
C MET A 1 -25.51 -71.74 -18.66
N PRO A 2 -24.37 -71.03 -18.72
CA PRO A 2 -23.29 -70.98 -19.71
C PRO A 2 -21.94 -71.54 -19.16
N VAL A 3 -20.97 -71.59 -20.07
CA VAL A 3 -19.55 -71.94 -19.96
C VAL A 3 -18.69 -70.70 -19.61
N ASP A 4 -17.38 -70.91 -19.36
CA ASP A 4 -16.21 -70.04 -19.64
C ASP A 4 -15.16 -70.11 -18.49
N ASP A 5 -14.08 -70.91 -18.56
CA ASP A 5 -12.81 -70.78 -19.31
C ASP A 5 -11.84 -69.70 -18.80
N ALA A 6 -10.66 -70.13 -18.31
CA ALA A 6 -9.39 -69.39 -18.41
C ALA A 6 -8.22 -70.27 -17.88
N ASP A 7 -7.75 -71.13 -18.76
CA ASP A 7 -6.39 -71.66 -18.85
C ASP A 7 -5.37 -70.51 -19.04
N PHE A 8 -4.21 -70.53 -18.36
CA PHE A 8 -2.90 -70.36 -19.02
C PHE A 8 -1.71 -70.54 -18.05
N ASP A 9 -0.87 -71.50 -18.44
CA ASP A 9 0.46 -71.87 -17.98
C ASP A 9 1.39 -70.69 -17.60
N SER A 10 1.85 -70.66 -16.34
CA SER A 10 2.86 -69.70 -15.86
C SER A 10 4.27 -70.30 -15.97
N GLY A 11 4.77 -70.33 -17.21
CA GLY A 11 6.16 -70.65 -17.53
C GLY A 11 7.14 -69.70 -16.83
N SER A 12 7.86 -70.26 -15.86
CA SER A 12 9.00 -69.65 -15.18
C SER A 12 10.21 -69.68 -16.11
N GLU A 13 10.51 -68.56 -16.77
CA GLU A 13 11.76 -68.37 -17.50
C GLU A 13 12.67 -67.40 -16.71
N ALA A 14 13.72 -67.97 -16.12
CA ALA A 14 14.77 -67.26 -15.40
C ALA A 14 15.61 -66.47 -16.41
N ALA A 15 15.46 -65.14 -16.41
CA ALA A 15 16.27 -64.24 -17.21
C ALA A 15 17.60 -63.89 -16.51
N GLU A 16 18.70 -64.23 -17.18
CA GLU A 16 20.08 -63.87 -16.85
C GLU A 16 20.27 -62.34 -16.63
N PRO A 17 21.24 -61.89 -15.81
CA PRO A 17 21.44 -60.47 -15.55
C PRO A 17 22.03 -59.77 -16.78
N ALA A 18 21.21 -58.97 -17.45
CA ALA A 18 21.63 -58.14 -18.58
C ALA A 18 22.70 -57.11 -18.14
N ALA A 19 23.81 -57.08 -18.88
CA ALA A 19 24.91 -56.13 -18.74
C ALA A 19 24.42 -54.66 -18.66
N PRO A 20 25.15 -53.76 -17.98
CA PRO A 20 24.73 -52.36 -17.83
C PRO A 20 24.60 -51.70 -19.20
N ARG A 21 23.35 -51.45 -19.60
CA ARG A 21 23.01 -50.79 -20.85
C ARG A 21 23.57 -49.37 -20.81
N ALA A 22 24.34 -49.00 -21.83
CA ALA A 22 24.94 -47.68 -21.96
C ALA A 22 23.89 -46.57 -21.75
N PRO A 23 24.23 -45.46 -21.07
CA PRO A 23 23.28 -44.41 -20.74
C PRO A 23 22.78 -43.77 -22.03
N GLN A 24 21.55 -44.12 -22.41
CA GLN A 24 20.90 -43.58 -23.61
C GLN A 24 20.07 -42.35 -23.24
N PRO A 25 20.11 -41.29 -24.07
CA PRO A 25 19.50 -40.01 -23.75
C PRO A 25 17.98 -40.12 -23.71
N VAL A 26 17.37 -39.73 -22.60
CA VAL A 26 15.92 -39.76 -22.39
C VAL A 26 15.32 -38.47 -22.96
N LEU A 27 14.52 -38.59 -24.02
CA LEU A 27 13.81 -37.46 -24.62
C LEU A 27 12.59 -37.10 -23.77
N ARG A 28 12.50 -35.84 -23.32
CA ARG A 28 11.35 -35.31 -22.57
C ARG A 28 10.72 -34.14 -23.32
N SER A 29 9.39 -34.10 -23.35
CA SER A 29 8.62 -33.00 -23.93
C SER A 29 8.58 -31.82 -22.96
N VAL A 30 9.10 -30.66 -23.38
CA VAL A 30 9.11 -29.44 -22.58
C VAL A 30 8.21 -28.40 -23.27
N GLY A 31 6.90 -28.60 -23.15
CA GLY A 31 5.90 -27.65 -23.63
C GLY A 31 5.66 -27.63 -25.16
N PRO A 32 4.81 -26.70 -25.63
CA PRO A 32 4.34 -26.69 -27.01
C PRO A 32 5.42 -26.12 -27.93
N GLY A 33 6.13 -27.00 -28.63
CA GLY A 33 7.08 -26.62 -29.69
C GLY A 33 8.46 -27.24 -29.65
N GLY A 34 8.78 -28.14 -28.71
CA GLY A 34 10.11 -28.77 -28.75
C GLY A 34 10.32 -29.96 -27.82
N PHE A 35 10.89 -31.02 -28.36
CA PHE A 35 11.48 -32.12 -27.59
C PHE A 35 12.97 -31.83 -27.44
N ILE A 36 13.42 -31.58 -26.21
CA ILE A 36 14.84 -31.33 -25.91
C ILE A 36 15.48 -32.64 -25.45
N ARG A 37 16.58 -33.03 -26.10
CA ARG A 37 17.46 -34.12 -25.66
C ARG A 37 18.17 -33.66 -24.39
N GLN A 38 17.59 -33.92 -23.22
CA GLN A 38 18.28 -33.67 -21.96
C GLN A 38 19.23 -34.84 -21.68
N ASN A 39 20.53 -34.57 -21.63
CA ASN A 39 21.48 -35.56 -21.15
C ASN A 39 21.30 -35.76 -19.63
N PRO A 40 21.47 -36.97 -19.06
CA PRO A 40 21.35 -37.22 -17.62
C PRO A 40 22.43 -36.43 -16.86
N GLY A 41 22.12 -35.19 -16.47
CA GLY A 41 23.05 -34.25 -15.83
C GLY A 41 22.80 -32.79 -16.18
N GLU A 42 22.08 -32.51 -17.27
CA GLU A 42 21.84 -31.14 -17.78
C GLU A 42 20.51 -30.53 -17.31
N GLN A 43 19.84 -31.13 -16.33
CA GLN A 43 18.66 -30.51 -15.72
C GLN A 43 19.12 -29.34 -14.84
N ALA A 44 19.14 -28.15 -15.44
CA ALA A 44 19.24 -26.91 -14.69
C ALA A 44 18.07 -26.84 -13.68
N PRO A 45 18.32 -26.50 -12.42
CA PRO A 45 17.25 -26.31 -11.45
C PRO A 45 16.29 -25.21 -11.92
N PRO A 46 14.99 -25.31 -11.59
CA PRO A 46 14.03 -24.28 -11.97
C PRO A 46 14.47 -22.93 -11.41
N SER A 47 14.40 -21.88 -12.23
CA SER A 47 14.71 -20.52 -11.81
C SER A 47 13.87 -20.18 -10.58
N THR A 48 14.51 -19.78 -9.49
CA THR A 48 13.81 -19.34 -8.29
C THR A 48 12.90 -18.15 -8.63
N PRO A 49 11.70 -18.08 -8.04
CA PRO A 49 10.78 -16.99 -8.34
C PRO A 49 11.44 -15.66 -7.96
N ALA A 50 11.36 -14.69 -8.88
CA ALA A 50 11.99 -13.39 -8.70
C ALA A 50 11.50 -12.73 -7.39
N PRO A 51 12.39 -12.10 -6.61
CA PRO A 51 12.01 -11.45 -5.36
C PRO A 51 10.94 -10.36 -5.62
N PRO A 52 9.95 -10.21 -4.73
CA PRO A 52 8.90 -9.22 -4.91
C PRO A 52 9.54 -7.83 -4.95
N ARG A 53 9.37 -7.13 -6.07
CA ARG A 53 9.85 -5.76 -6.23
C ARG A 53 9.20 -4.91 -5.15
N ARG A 54 9.99 -4.40 -4.20
CA ARG A 54 9.50 -3.44 -3.20
C ARG A 54 8.92 -2.24 -3.96
N LEU A 55 7.62 -2.02 -3.79
CA LEU A 55 6.95 -0.85 -4.33
C LEU A 55 7.62 0.39 -3.73
N VAL A 56 8.23 1.19 -4.60
CA VAL A 56 8.77 2.50 -4.25
C VAL A 56 7.56 3.39 -3.92
N PRO A 57 7.55 4.13 -2.79
CA PRO A 57 6.50 5.10 -2.51
C PRO A 57 6.35 6.06 -3.69
N ALA A 58 5.14 6.13 -4.25
CA ALA A 58 4.85 7.02 -5.35
C ALA A 58 5.24 8.45 -4.96
N LYS A 59 5.93 9.15 -5.87
CA LYS A 59 6.19 10.58 -5.72
C LYS A 59 4.84 11.27 -5.45
N PRO A 60 4.74 12.13 -4.41
CA PRO A 60 3.51 12.86 -4.17
C PRO A 60 3.15 13.61 -5.44
N SER A 61 1.88 13.52 -5.85
CA SER A 61 1.37 14.18 -7.04
C SER A 61 1.60 15.70 -6.92
N GLU A 62 1.77 16.38 -8.05
CA GLU A 62 2.04 17.83 -8.10
C GLU A 62 0.97 18.66 -7.39
N ALA A 63 -0.25 18.13 -7.26
CA ALA A 63 -1.35 18.75 -6.51
C ALA A 63 -1.12 18.82 -4.98
N ILE A 64 -0.23 17.99 -4.44
CA ILE A 64 0.10 17.90 -3.00
C ILE A 64 1.47 18.55 -2.70
N ALA A 65 2.26 18.85 -3.73
CA ALA A 65 3.58 19.43 -3.57
C ALA A 65 3.50 20.79 -2.86
N GLY A 66 4.00 20.84 -1.62
CA GLY A 66 4.12 22.08 -0.82
C GLY A 66 2.96 22.37 0.14
N LYS A 67 1.90 21.56 0.14
CA LYS A 67 0.77 21.70 1.08
C LYS A 67 1.01 20.78 2.28
N THR A 68 0.92 21.29 3.51
CA THR A 68 1.03 20.39 4.67
C THR A 68 -0.26 19.62 4.84
N THR A 69 -0.21 18.32 4.52
CA THR A 69 -1.36 17.42 4.62
C THR A 69 -1.38 16.75 5.99
N LEU A 70 -2.44 15.98 6.27
CA LEU A 70 -2.56 15.24 7.52
C LEU A 70 -1.37 14.30 7.79
N LEU A 71 -0.73 13.79 6.73
CA LEU A 71 0.42 12.89 6.82
C LEU A 71 1.71 13.62 7.25
N ASP A 72 1.81 14.92 6.95
CA ASP A 72 2.99 15.74 7.23
C ASP A 72 2.93 16.42 8.61
N LEU A 73 1.82 16.22 9.34
CA LEU A 73 1.54 16.91 10.58
C LEU A 73 2.30 16.27 11.76
N ASN A 74 3.09 17.08 12.47
CA ASN A 74 3.84 16.66 13.66
C ASN A 74 3.58 17.65 14.82
N ASP A 75 4.09 17.36 16.01
CA ASP A 75 3.97 18.22 17.19
C ASP A 75 4.84 19.48 17.14
N LYS A 76 5.61 19.63 16.05
CA LYS A 76 6.43 20.81 15.77
C LYS A 76 5.82 21.72 14.68
N ILE A 77 4.67 21.34 14.12
CA ILE A 77 4.07 21.95 12.93
C ILE A 77 2.66 22.44 13.25
N CYS A 78 2.33 23.65 12.78
CA CYS A 78 1.09 24.35 13.08
C CYS A 78 -0.11 23.59 12.50
N LYS A 79 -1.01 23.16 13.39
CA LYS A 79 -2.17 22.32 13.05
C LYS A 79 -3.41 23.12 12.65
N TRP A 80 -3.27 24.39 12.28
CA TRP A 80 -4.41 25.24 11.92
C TRP A 80 -4.95 24.85 10.53
N PRO A 81 -6.25 24.55 10.40
CA PRO A 81 -6.84 24.17 9.12
C PRO A 81 -7.05 25.40 8.23
N LEU A 82 -6.59 25.31 6.98
CA LEU A 82 -6.81 26.26 5.91
C LEU A 82 -7.70 25.61 4.84
N GLY A 83 -8.84 26.22 4.58
CA GLY A 83 -9.85 25.71 3.65
C GLY A 83 -10.94 24.87 4.31
N HIS A 84 -11.81 24.30 3.46
CA HIS A 84 -12.95 23.48 3.87
C HIS A 84 -12.67 22.01 3.54
N PRO A 85 -13.06 21.04 4.39
CA PRO A 85 -12.79 19.61 4.15
C PRO A 85 -13.44 19.00 2.89
N GLY A 86 -14.28 19.77 2.18
CA GLY A 86 -14.88 19.37 0.90
C GLY A 86 -14.12 19.88 -0.33
N GLU A 87 -13.12 20.74 -0.14
CA GLU A 87 -12.32 21.29 -1.23
C GLU A 87 -11.01 20.51 -1.40
N PRO A 88 -10.49 20.36 -2.62
CA PRO A 88 -9.23 19.65 -2.87
C PRO A 88 -8.00 20.38 -2.31
N ASP A 89 -8.16 21.63 -1.89
CA ASP A 89 -7.12 22.48 -1.32
C ASP A 89 -7.14 22.53 0.22
N PHE A 90 -7.77 21.57 0.90
CA PHE A 90 -7.69 21.48 2.36
C PHE A 90 -6.26 21.15 2.81
N HIS A 91 -5.65 22.06 3.58
CA HIS A 91 -4.29 21.89 4.10
C HIS A 91 -4.14 22.53 5.48
N PHE A 92 -3.06 22.20 6.18
CA PHE A 92 -2.70 22.87 7.42
C PHE A 92 -1.69 24.00 7.16
N CYS A 93 -1.59 24.95 8.08
CA CYS A 93 -0.69 26.10 7.99
C CYS A 93 0.79 25.69 7.77
N GLY A 94 1.28 24.65 8.44
CA GLY A 94 2.62 24.12 8.18
C GLY A 94 3.79 24.88 8.83
N GLU A 95 3.56 26.06 9.41
CA GLU A 95 4.60 26.82 10.11
C GLU A 95 5.06 26.15 11.41
N LYS A 96 6.23 26.57 11.91
CA LYS A 96 6.80 26.05 13.15
C LYS A 96 5.96 26.49 14.36
N VAL A 97 5.58 25.54 15.21
CA VAL A 97 4.87 25.83 16.45
C VAL A 97 5.82 26.33 17.54
N ASN A 98 5.26 27.11 18.46
CA ASN A 98 5.95 27.48 19.68
C ASN A 98 5.92 26.29 20.67
N PRO A 99 7.03 25.88 21.30
CA PRO A 99 7.01 24.86 22.34
C PRO A 99 5.91 25.12 23.38
N GLY A 100 5.06 24.12 23.60
CA GLY A 100 3.92 24.21 24.52
C GLY A 100 2.60 24.65 23.89
N PHE A 101 2.57 25.00 22.60
CA PHE A 101 1.34 25.37 21.89
C PHE A 101 1.14 24.53 20.61
N PRO A 102 -0.10 24.20 20.22
CA PRO A 102 -0.38 23.39 19.03
C PRO A 102 -0.34 24.16 17.69
N TYR A 103 -0.19 25.48 17.75
CA TYR A 103 -0.22 26.36 16.57
C TYR A 103 0.99 27.31 16.57
N CYS A 104 1.25 27.98 15.43
CA CYS A 104 2.20 29.09 15.35
C CYS A 104 1.63 30.33 16.05
N VAL A 105 2.46 31.37 16.26
CA VAL A 105 2.08 32.57 17.01
C VAL A 105 0.84 33.26 16.43
N GLU A 106 0.76 33.35 15.11
CA GLU A 106 -0.38 33.96 14.41
C GLU A 106 -1.67 33.19 14.68
N HIS A 107 -1.66 31.87 14.47
CA HIS A 107 -2.84 31.02 14.66
C HIS A 107 -3.20 30.81 16.14
N CYS A 108 -2.24 30.88 17.06
CA CYS A 108 -2.51 30.92 18.49
C CYS A 108 -3.36 32.15 18.88
N GLY A 109 -3.10 33.31 18.29
CA GLY A 109 -3.90 34.53 18.53
C GLY A 109 -5.34 34.41 18.04
N HIS A 110 -5.56 33.66 16.96
CA HIS A 110 -6.90 33.35 16.45
C HIS A 110 -7.62 32.31 17.32
N ALA A 111 -6.92 31.26 17.73
CA ALA A 111 -7.48 30.16 18.52
C ALA A 111 -7.85 30.61 19.96
N TYR A 112 -6.96 31.36 20.60
CA TYR A 112 -7.05 31.69 22.03
C TYR A 112 -7.44 33.14 22.25
N GLN A 113 -8.41 33.65 21.49
CA GLN A 113 -9.03 34.93 21.80
C GLN A 113 -9.68 34.85 23.18
N ALA A 114 -8.97 35.35 24.20
CA ALA A 114 -9.48 35.42 25.54
C ALA A 114 -10.84 36.13 25.50
N GLN A 115 -11.83 35.56 26.18
CA GLN A 115 -13.10 36.23 26.37
C GLN A 115 -12.86 37.44 27.29
N LEU A 116 -12.41 38.55 26.70
CA LEU A 116 -12.36 39.83 27.37
C LEU A 116 -13.77 40.06 27.95
N PRO A 117 -13.87 40.52 29.22
CA PRO A 117 -15.15 40.86 29.81
C PRO A 117 -15.94 41.67 28.79
N ARG A 118 -17.22 41.33 28.59
CA ARG A 118 -18.08 41.99 27.58
C ARG A 118 -18.03 43.52 27.66
N ARG A 119 -17.66 44.07 28.82
CA ARG A 119 -17.49 45.51 29.09
C ARG A 119 -16.33 46.17 28.33
N ASP A 120 -15.23 45.46 28.07
CA ASP A 120 -14.01 46.04 27.46
C ASP A 120 -13.90 45.73 25.96
N ARG A 121 -14.81 44.91 25.41
CA ARG A 121 -14.86 44.70 23.96
C ARG A 121 -15.38 45.97 23.30
N ARG A 122 -14.69 46.43 22.25
CA ARG A 122 -15.18 47.49 21.38
C ARG A 122 -16.63 47.15 20.99
N PRO A 123 -17.61 48.02 21.28
CA PRO A 123 -18.99 47.76 20.91
C PRO A 123 -19.04 47.54 19.40
N ALA A 124 -19.78 46.50 18.98
CA ALA A 124 -19.99 46.22 17.58
C ALA A 124 -20.50 47.51 16.90
N PRO A 125 -19.97 47.87 15.71
CA PRO A 125 -20.43 49.07 15.02
C PRO A 125 -21.94 49.00 14.87
N THR A 126 -22.64 50.04 15.32
CA THR A 126 -24.09 50.12 15.23
C THR A 126 -24.44 50.16 13.74
N MET A 127 -24.92 49.04 13.22
CA MET A 127 -25.50 49.00 11.87
C MET A 127 -26.68 50.00 11.84
N PRO A 128 -26.91 50.72 10.73
CA PRO A 128 -27.89 51.81 10.64
C PRO A 128 -29.35 51.35 10.85
N PHE A 129 -29.63 50.06 10.77
CA PHE A 129 -30.95 49.49 11.08
C PHE A 129 -30.99 49.05 12.54
N GLY A 130 -31.23 50.04 13.40
CA GLY A 130 -31.21 49.93 14.86
C GLY A 130 -32.19 48.89 15.40
N GLY A 131 -31.63 47.90 16.10
CA GLY A 131 -32.34 47.07 17.07
C GLY A 131 -31.47 46.94 18.30
N THR A 132 -31.67 47.81 19.29
CA THR A 132 -31.02 47.65 20.60
C THR A 132 -31.55 46.37 21.27
N PRO A 133 -30.70 45.44 21.71
CA PRO A 133 -31.18 44.29 22.46
C PRO A 133 -31.64 44.75 23.85
N ARG A 134 -32.86 44.35 24.23
CA ARG A 134 -33.44 44.63 25.55
C ARG A 134 -32.54 44.04 26.65
N PRO A 135 -32.19 44.80 27.70
CA PRO A 135 -31.46 44.24 28.84
C PRO A 135 -32.38 43.28 29.62
N ARG A 136 -31.76 42.25 30.17
CA ARG A 136 -32.39 41.19 30.96
C ARG A 136 -32.22 41.48 32.45
#